data_AF-I3EID8-F1
#
_entry.id   AF-I3EID8-F1
#
_cell.length_a   1.000
_cell.length_b   1.000
_cell.length_c   1.000
_cell.angle_alpha   90.00
_cell.angle_beta   90.00
_cell.angle_gamma   90.00
#
_symmetry.space_group_name_H-M   'P 1'
#
loop_
_entity.id
_entity.type
_entity.pdbx_description
1 polymer ?
#
loop_
_entity_poly.entity_id
_entity_poly.type
_entity_poly.pdbx_seq_one_letter_code
_entity_poly.pdbx_strand_id
1 'polypeptide(L)'
;MIIQVLLVISSIYARMPLHEIMDAQKILFGSENDLRIKPSGSLNLLRGYVSHNAGYMHNKRFFSPEINIDYKLEDNIDFTKNAHTYRYIRTPENDKPHDPEGGEVDSNYLHKFHKMIIYMFPSESNTLSIEPYKSNSFTRFLRFHSGKSDSIYILSALLLLSEGIYVPIDIDKNELTGKTTVVLSNTKNTLSYINLDMHL
;
A
#
# COMPACT_ATOMS: atom_id res chain seq x y z
N MET A 1 -17.24 -34.97 6.52
CA MET A 1 -17.31 -33.71 7.30
C MET A 1 -16.10 -32.80 7.11
N ILE A 2 -14.85 -33.24 7.35
CA ILE A 2 -13.66 -32.36 7.24
C ILE A 2 -13.49 -31.72 5.86
N ILE A 3 -13.68 -32.48 4.77
CA ILE A 3 -13.58 -31.97 3.39
C ILE A 3 -14.65 -30.91 3.10
N GLN A 4 -15.87 -31.09 3.58
CA GLN A 4 -16.96 -30.12 3.40
C GLN A 4 -16.66 -28.82 4.18
N VAL A 5 -16.12 -28.92 5.39
CA VAL A 5 -15.70 -27.76 6.18
C VAL A 5 -14.54 -27.03 5.49
N LEU A 6 -13.56 -27.75 4.93
CA LEU A 6 -12.46 -27.15 4.17
C LEU A 6 -12.93 -26.44 2.90
N LEU A 7 -13.89 -27.03 2.17
CA LEU A 7 -14.49 -26.42 0.98
C LEU A 7 -15.25 -25.14 1.34
N VAL A 8 -16.01 -25.16 2.43
CA VAL A 8 -16.73 -23.98 2.95
C VAL A 8 -15.74 -22.89 3.42
N ILE A 9 -14.64 -23.27 4.08
CA ILE A 9 -13.58 -22.30 4.45
C ILE A 9 -12.92 -21.72 3.19
N SER A 10 -12.62 -22.54 2.18
CA SER A 10 -12.02 -22.05 0.93
C SER A 10 -12.92 -21.10 0.15
N SER A 11 -14.24 -21.35 0.15
CA SER A 11 -15.22 -20.48 -0.51
C SER A 11 -15.48 -19.20 0.27
N ILE A 12 -15.48 -19.24 1.61
CA ILE A 12 -15.61 -18.05 2.46
C ILE A 12 -14.37 -17.14 2.35
N TYR A 13 -13.17 -17.71 2.29
CA TYR A 13 -11.93 -16.93 2.20
C TYR A 13 -11.54 -16.54 0.76
N ALA A 14 -12.36 -16.92 -0.25
CA ALA A 14 -12.04 -16.74 -1.67
C ALA A 14 -10.61 -17.19 -2.02
N ARG A 15 -10.16 -18.30 -1.41
CA ARG A 15 -8.75 -18.70 -1.46
C ARG A 15 -8.47 -19.38 -2.79
N MET A 16 -7.99 -18.60 -3.75
CA MET A 16 -7.64 -19.10 -5.09
C MET A 16 -6.49 -20.12 -4.99
N PRO A 17 -6.67 -21.36 -5.45
CA PRO A 17 -5.60 -22.35 -5.48
C PRO A 17 -4.49 -21.94 -6.45
N LEU A 18 -3.28 -22.43 -6.23
CA LEU A 18 -2.10 -22.02 -6.98
C LEU A 18 -2.26 -22.19 -8.50
N HIS A 19 -2.89 -23.27 -8.96
CA HIS A 19 -3.11 -23.51 -10.38
C HIS A 19 -4.04 -22.44 -11.01
N GLU A 20 -5.10 -22.04 -10.31
CA GLU A 20 -5.97 -20.93 -10.76
C GLU A 20 -5.22 -19.60 -10.82
N ILE A 21 -4.31 -19.32 -9.88
CA ILE A 21 -3.44 -18.13 -9.93
C ILE A 21 -2.53 -18.18 -11.17
N MET A 22 -1.96 -19.35 -11.45
CA MET A 22 -1.11 -19.56 -12.62
C MET A 22 -1.88 -19.42 -13.93
N ASP A 23 -3.16 -19.82 -13.96
CA ASP A 23 -4.02 -19.65 -15.13
C ASP A 23 -4.49 -18.21 -15.27
N ALA A 24 -4.82 -17.53 -14.17
CA ALA A 24 -5.15 -16.11 -14.15
C ALA A 24 -3.98 -15.25 -14.69
N GLN A 25 -2.74 -15.62 -14.39
CA GLN A 25 -1.54 -14.93 -14.90
C GLN A 25 -1.40 -15.02 -16.44
N LYS A 26 -2.04 -16.01 -17.08
CA LYS A 26 -2.01 -16.21 -18.53
C LYS A 26 -3.17 -15.51 -19.24
N ILE A 27 -4.12 -14.93 -18.51
CA ILE A 27 -5.27 -14.23 -19.10
C ILE A 27 -4.75 -13.10 -20.00
N LEU A 28 -5.31 -13.06 -21.19
CA LEU A 28 -5.09 -12.02 -22.18
C LEU A 28 -6.24 -11.00 -22.09
N PHE A 29 -5.91 -9.73 -22.30
CA PHE A 29 -6.82 -8.60 -22.27
C PHE A 29 -6.74 -7.86 -23.62
N GLY A 30 -7.63 -6.89 -23.81
CA GLY A 30 -7.72 -6.10 -25.04
C GLY A 30 -8.65 -6.73 -26.08
N SER A 31 -9.10 -5.94 -27.05
CA SER A 31 -10.00 -6.42 -28.11
C SER A 31 -9.37 -7.51 -28.98
N GLU A 32 -8.04 -7.53 -29.06
CA GLU A 32 -7.27 -8.48 -29.87
C GLU A 32 -6.59 -9.56 -29.00
N ASN A 33 -6.84 -9.59 -27.68
CA ASN A 33 -6.14 -10.46 -26.73
C ASN A 33 -4.60 -10.29 -26.78
N ASP A 34 -4.14 -9.06 -27.01
CA ASP A 34 -2.73 -8.69 -27.18
C ASP A 34 -2.07 -8.20 -25.89
N LEU A 35 -2.87 -7.85 -24.87
CA LEU A 35 -2.38 -7.35 -23.59
C LEU A 35 -2.32 -8.46 -22.54
N ARG A 36 -1.30 -8.42 -21.68
CA ARG A 36 -1.18 -9.32 -20.52
C ARG A 36 -0.43 -8.63 -19.40
N ILE A 37 -0.67 -9.06 -18.17
CA ILE A 37 0.17 -8.69 -17.03
C ILE A 37 1.58 -9.22 -17.29
N LYS A 38 2.61 -8.37 -17.15
CA LYS A 38 3.99 -8.71 -17.45
C LYS A 38 4.45 -9.87 -16.56
N PRO A 39 4.84 -11.03 -17.13
CA PRO A 39 5.23 -12.19 -16.33
C PRO A 39 6.46 -11.95 -15.45
N SER A 40 7.37 -11.05 -15.84
CA SER A 40 8.53 -10.64 -15.04
C SER A 40 8.30 -9.35 -14.24
N GLY A 41 7.09 -8.79 -14.28
CA GLY A 41 6.71 -7.55 -13.61
C GLY A 41 6.45 -7.70 -12.11
N SER A 42 6.26 -6.57 -11.45
CA SER A 42 5.95 -6.49 -10.02
C SER A 42 4.56 -7.05 -9.70
N LEU A 43 3.60 -6.92 -10.63
CA LEU A 43 2.24 -7.44 -10.50
C LEU A 43 2.08 -8.90 -10.94
N ASN A 44 3.17 -9.62 -11.18
CA ASN A 44 3.08 -11.06 -11.40
C ASN A 44 2.31 -11.72 -10.24
N LEU A 45 1.21 -12.40 -10.56
CA LEU A 45 0.28 -12.93 -9.56
C LEU A 45 0.91 -14.03 -8.70
N LEU A 46 1.78 -14.86 -9.28
CA LEU A 46 2.53 -15.88 -8.55
C LEU A 46 3.51 -15.24 -7.56
N ARG A 47 4.21 -14.18 -7.97
CA ARG A 47 5.08 -13.39 -7.10
C ARG A 47 4.28 -12.76 -5.97
N GLY A 48 3.10 -12.21 -6.27
CA GLY A 48 2.18 -11.66 -5.28
C GLY A 48 1.75 -12.70 -4.25
N TYR A 49 1.35 -13.89 -4.70
CA TYR A 49 0.99 -15.03 -3.84
C TYR A 49 2.13 -15.46 -2.92
N VAL A 50 3.32 -15.66 -3.48
CA VAL A 50 4.52 -16.05 -2.69
C VAL A 50 4.87 -14.95 -1.67
N SER A 51 4.87 -13.69 -2.09
CA SER A 51 5.21 -12.55 -1.22
C SER A 51 4.21 -12.39 -0.08
N HIS A 52 2.91 -12.60 -0.35
CA HIS A 52 1.86 -12.57 0.66
C HIS A 52 2.05 -13.70 1.68
N ASN A 53 2.23 -14.94 1.21
CA ASN A 53 2.42 -16.10 2.11
C ASN A 53 3.72 -16.03 2.91
N ALA A 54 4.78 -15.43 2.36
CA ALA A 54 6.02 -15.18 3.07
C ALA A 54 5.93 -14.01 4.07
N GLY A 55 4.78 -13.32 4.14
CA GLY A 55 4.59 -12.16 5.00
C GLY A 55 5.49 -10.98 4.62
N TYR A 56 5.88 -10.86 3.34
CA TYR A 56 6.90 -9.91 2.90
C TYR A 56 6.59 -8.47 3.33
N MET A 57 5.35 -8.01 3.07
CA MET A 57 4.93 -6.65 3.45
C MET A 57 4.79 -6.47 4.97
N HIS A 58 4.37 -7.50 5.69
CA HIS A 58 4.35 -7.47 7.16
C HIS A 58 5.77 -7.27 7.70
N ASN A 59 6.71 -8.08 7.21
CA ASN A 59 8.09 -8.01 7.65
C ASN A 59 8.76 -6.69 7.27
N LYS A 60 8.52 -6.20 6.05
CA LYS A 60 9.03 -4.90 5.60
C LYS A 60 8.44 -3.74 6.37
N ARG A 61 7.17 -3.81 6.79
CA ARG A 61 6.54 -2.73 7.54
C ARG A 61 6.97 -2.68 9.01
N PHE A 62 7.18 -3.83 9.66
CA PHE A 62 7.38 -3.90 11.11
C PHE A 62 8.80 -4.24 11.55
N PHE A 63 9.64 -4.80 10.68
CA PHE A 63 10.97 -5.31 11.04
C PHE A 63 12.11 -4.77 10.17
N SER A 64 11.84 -3.84 9.25
CA SER A 64 12.90 -3.18 8.47
C SER A 64 13.72 -2.25 9.36
N PRO A 65 15.06 -2.35 9.38
CA PRO A 65 15.92 -1.45 10.14
C PRO A 65 15.88 -0.01 9.61
N GLU A 66 15.45 0.19 8.36
CA GLU A 66 15.25 1.51 7.76
C GLU A 66 13.95 2.21 8.23
N ILE A 67 13.22 1.61 9.18
CA ILE A 67 12.04 2.20 9.82
C ILE A 67 12.31 2.28 11.33
N ASN A 68 12.39 3.50 11.84
CA ASN A 68 12.43 3.76 13.27
C ASN A 68 11.04 3.53 13.85
N ILE A 69 10.94 2.52 14.71
CA ILE A 69 9.69 2.10 15.34
C ILE A 69 9.34 3.00 16.55
N ASP A 70 8.14 3.55 16.61
CA ASP A 70 7.63 4.30 17.78
C ASP A 70 7.03 3.35 18.82
N TYR A 71 7.67 3.27 19.98
CA TYR A 71 7.20 2.44 21.08
C TYR A 71 7.49 3.08 22.43
N LYS A 72 6.70 2.68 23.42
CA LYS A 72 6.89 3.03 24.82
C LYS A 72 6.91 1.76 25.65
N LEU A 73 7.88 1.68 26.56
CA LEU A 73 7.89 0.69 27.63
C LEU A 73 7.50 1.39 28.92
N GLU A 74 6.40 0.96 29.53
CA GLU A 74 5.98 1.43 30.85
C GLU A 74 6.21 0.32 31.86
N ASP A 75 6.81 0.67 32.99
CA ASP A 75 6.93 -0.19 34.15
C ASP A 75 5.89 0.20 35.21
N ASN A 76 5.32 -0.82 35.86
CA ASN A 76 4.41 -0.62 36.97
C ASN A 76 4.74 -1.63 38.08
N ILE A 77 5.12 -1.07 39.23
CA ILE A 77 5.48 -1.81 40.43
C ILE A 77 4.30 -1.73 41.40
N ASP A 78 3.62 -2.86 41.58
CA ASP A 78 2.60 -3.04 42.60
C ASP A 78 3.26 -3.63 43.86
N PHE A 79 3.66 -2.76 44.79
CA PHE A 79 4.26 -3.14 46.06
C PHE A 79 3.33 -3.97 46.94
N THR A 80 2.01 -3.87 46.76
CA THR A 80 1.03 -4.63 47.56
C THR A 80 0.94 -6.08 47.10
N LYS A 81 1.17 -6.35 45.82
CA LYS A 81 1.21 -7.69 45.23
C LYS A 81 2.61 -8.23 45.01
N ASN A 82 3.64 -7.47 45.40
CA ASN A 82 5.04 -7.74 45.07
C ASN A 82 5.24 -8.09 43.58
N ALA A 83 4.53 -7.37 42.71
CA ALA A 83 4.47 -7.65 41.29
C ALA A 83 5.08 -6.50 40.51
N HIS A 84 5.97 -6.82 39.57
CA HIS A 84 6.51 -5.88 38.61
C HIS A 84 5.98 -6.25 37.23
N THR A 85 5.22 -5.35 36.62
CA THR A 85 4.65 -5.54 35.29
C THR A 85 5.24 -4.55 34.31
N TYR A 86 5.49 -5.01 33.10
CA TYR A 86 5.94 -4.19 31.99
C TYR A 86 4.86 -4.16 30.92
N ARG A 87 4.56 -2.97 30.42
CA ARG A 87 3.60 -2.75 29.35
C ARG A 87 4.33 -2.15 28.15
N TYR A 88 4.41 -2.93 27.08
CA TYR A 88 4.91 -2.49 25.80
C TYR A 88 3.75 -1.91 24.97
N ILE A 89 3.92 -0.68 24.50
CA ILE A 89 2.92 0.05 23.74
C ILE A 89 3.55 0.42 22.40
N ARG A 90 2.89 0.05 21.30
CA ARG A 90 3.30 0.39 19.94
C ARG A 90 2.34 1.40 19.32
N THR A 91 2.91 2.33 18.57
CA THR A 91 2.16 3.37 17.86
C THR A 91 2.65 3.45 16.41
N PRO A 92 2.31 2.47 15.54
CA PRO A 92 2.88 2.38 14.20
C PRO A 92 2.65 3.62 13.32
N GLU A 93 1.61 4.40 13.59
CA GLU A 93 1.32 5.67 12.94
C GLU A 93 2.40 6.75 13.13
N ASN A 94 3.22 6.61 14.17
CA ASN A 94 4.31 7.53 14.49
C ASN A 94 5.66 7.00 14.02
N ASP A 95 5.71 5.80 13.43
CA ASP A 95 6.93 5.26 12.83
C ASP A 95 7.47 6.22 11.78
N LYS A 96 8.79 6.32 11.68
CA LYS A 96 9.47 7.22 10.74
C LYS A 96 10.49 6.45 9.92
N PRO A 97 10.72 6.83 8.65
CA PRO A 97 11.88 6.34 7.94
C PRO A 97 13.15 6.71 8.72
N HIS A 98 14.12 5.82 8.73
CA HIS A 98 15.44 6.11 9.27
C HIS A 98 16.09 7.21 8.44
N ASP A 99 16.67 8.19 9.12
CA ASP A 99 17.43 9.24 8.46
C ASP A 99 18.81 8.70 8.10
N PRO A 100 19.22 8.75 6.82
CA PRO A 100 20.50 8.20 6.43
C PRO A 100 21.66 8.98 7.03
N GLU A 101 22.61 8.25 7.61
CA GLU A 101 23.89 8.82 8.01
C GLU A 101 24.75 9.07 6.77
N GLY A 102 25.13 10.34 6.52
CA GLY A 102 26.12 10.68 5.49
C GLY A 102 25.60 10.75 4.04
N GLY A 103 24.65 11.65 3.74
CA GLY A 103 24.57 12.45 2.49
C GLY A 103 24.53 11.79 1.09
N GLU A 104 24.65 10.46 0.94
CA GLU A 104 24.69 9.82 -0.38
C GLU A 104 23.33 9.83 -1.09
N VAL A 105 23.32 9.86 -2.43
CA VAL A 105 22.09 9.98 -3.23
C VAL A 105 21.16 8.76 -3.04
N ASP A 106 21.70 7.55 -2.91
CA ASP A 106 20.94 6.32 -2.66
C ASP A 106 20.20 6.35 -1.31
N SER A 107 20.77 7.10 -0.37
CA SER A 107 20.21 7.28 0.96
C SER A 107 18.87 8.05 0.92
N ASN A 108 18.72 8.98 -0.04
CA ASN A 108 17.48 9.72 -0.26
C ASN A 108 16.39 8.83 -0.89
N TYR A 109 16.76 7.95 -1.83
CA TYR A 109 15.82 7.00 -2.42
C TYR A 109 15.25 6.06 -1.35
N LEU A 110 16.11 5.42 -0.56
CA LEU A 110 15.69 4.48 0.49
C LEU A 110 14.82 5.17 1.55
N HIS A 111 15.17 6.39 1.96
CA HIS A 111 14.35 7.18 2.87
C HIS A 111 12.94 7.42 2.31
N LYS A 112 12.83 7.90 1.05
CA LYS A 112 11.55 8.12 0.38
C LYS A 112 10.75 6.83 0.23
N PHE A 113 11.41 5.73 -0.11
CA PHE A 113 10.78 4.42 -0.26
C PHE A 113 10.14 3.94 1.05
N HIS A 114 10.89 3.95 2.16
CA HIS A 114 10.36 3.54 3.46
C HIS A 114 9.28 4.49 3.99
N LYS A 115 9.42 5.79 3.72
CA LYS A 115 8.35 6.77 3.99
C LYS A 115 7.05 6.42 3.27
N MET A 116 7.13 6.02 2.00
CA MET A 116 5.95 5.57 1.24
C MET A 116 5.37 4.27 1.81
N ILE A 117 6.18 3.31 2.23
CA ILE A 117 5.69 2.10 2.91
C ILE A 117 4.89 2.45 4.16
N ILE A 118 5.39 3.36 5.00
CA ILE A 118 4.70 3.78 6.23
C ILE A 118 3.34 4.43 5.89
N TYR A 119 3.31 5.32 4.89
CA TYR A 119 2.08 6.02 4.50
C TYR A 119 1.06 5.12 3.79
N MET A 120 1.52 4.16 2.98
CA MET A 120 0.63 3.20 2.31
C MET A 120 0.14 2.09 3.24
N PHE A 121 0.90 1.78 4.31
CA PHE A 121 0.54 0.77 5.30
C PHE A 121 0.56 1.32 6.74
N PRO A 122 -0.36 2.24 7.10
CA PRO A 122 -0.37 2.90 8.41
C PRO A 122 -0.37 1.93 9.59
N SER A 123 -1.14 0.84 9.47
CA SER A 123 -1.13 -0.29 10.42
C SER A 123 -1.40 0.10 11.88
N GLU A 124 -2.31 1.06 12.08
CA GLU A 124 -2.58 1.70 13.38
C GLU A 124 -3.04 0.71 14.47
N SER A 125 -3.62 -0.43 14.08
CA SER A 125 -4.03 -1.53 14.96
C SER A 125 -2.92 -2.54 15.27
N ASN A 126 -1.65 -2.23 14.98
CA ASN A 126 -0.50 -3.17 15.04
C ASN A 126 -0.65 -4.39 14.10
N THR A 127 -1.56 -4.30 13.12
CA THR A 127 -1.74 -5.30 12.07
C THR A 127 -1.53 -4.64 10.72
N LEU A 128 -0.97 -5.39 9.77
CA LEU A 128 -0.71 -4.86 8.43
C LEU A 128 -2.02 -4.38 7.81
N SER A 129 -2.13 -3.07 7.57
CA SER A 129 -3.35 -2.45 7.06
C SER A 129 -3.03 -1.29 6.14
N ILE A 130 -3.76 -1.18 5.03
CA ILE A 130 -3.79 -0.02 4.15
C ILE A 130 -4.84 1.02 4.56
N GLU A 131 -5.71 0.66 5.51
CA GLU A 131 -6.79 1.49 6.02
C GLU A 131 -6.32 2.20 7.29
N PRO A 132 -6.20 3.55 7.27
CA PRO A 132 -5.92 4.33 8.46
C PRO A 132 -7.20 4.74 9.18
N TYR A 133 -7.07 5.07 10.47
CA TYR A 133 -8.11 5.80 11.19
C TYR A 133 -8.09 7.29 10.83
N LYS A 134 -6.93 7.83 10.42
CA LYS A 134 -6.80 9.23 9.95
C LYS A 134 -7.45 9.45 8.59
N SER A 135 -8.07 10.61 8.42
CA SER A 135 -8.77 11.00 7.19
C SER A 135 -7.83 11.31 6.02
N ASN A 136 -6.59 11.75 6.28
CA ASN A 136 -5.66 12.30 5.29
C ASN A 136 -4.79 11.27 4.54
N SER A 137 -5.34 10.09 4.21
CA SER A 137 -4.58 9.03 3.54
C SER A 137 -4.98 8.83 2.08
N PHE A 138 -4.08 8.20 1.32
CA PHE A 138 -4.36 7.83 -0.07
C PHE A 138 -5.56 6.89 -0.21
N THR A 139 -5.68 5.88 0.67
CA THR A 139 -6.81 4.95 0.65
C THR A 139 -8.14 5.68 0.92
N ARG A 140 -8.17 6.59 1.90
CA ARG A 140 -9.36 7.43 2.17
C ARG A 140 -9.69 8.34 0.99
N PHE A 141 -8.68 8.92 0.35
CA PHE A 141 -8.84 9.71 -0.86
C PHE A 141 -9.52 8.93 -1.99
N LEU A 142 -9.04 7.70 -2.26
CA LEU A 142 -9.65 6.82 -3.25
C LEU A 142 -11.08 6.43 -2.88
N ARG A 143 -11.36 6.16 -1.60
CA ARG A 143 -12.70 5.80 -1.11
C ARG A 143 -13.68 6.95 -1.23
N PHE A 144 -13.27 8.18 -0.92
CA PHE A 144 -14.11 9.36 -1.09
C PHE A 144 -14.55 9.55 -2.54
N HIS A 145 -13.68 9.18 -3.48
CA HIS A 145 -13.93 9.25 -4.92
C HIS A 145 -14.47 7.94 -5.52
N SER A 146 -14.83 6.94 -4.71
CA SER A 146 -15.23 5.61 -5.22
C SER A 146 -16.55 5.60 -5.97
N GLY A 147 -17.41 6.60 -5.74
CA GLY A 147 -18.65 6.80 -6.50
C GLY A 147 -18.44 7.43 -7.88
N LYS A 148 -17.21 7.84 -8.20
CA LYS A 148 -16.83 8.46 -9.48
C LYS A 148 -15.87 7.53 -10.23
N SER A 149 -15.90 7.59 -11.56
CA SER A 149 -14.94 6.90 -12.42
C SER A 149 -13.49 7.36 -12.19
N ASP A 150 -13.30 8.54 -11.59
CA ASP A 150 -11.98 9.12 -11.28
C ASP A 150 -11.09 8.19 -10.45
N SER A 151 -11.65 7.50 -9.43
CA SER A 151 -10.89 6.56 -8.60
C SER A 151 -10.36 5.37 -9.42
N ILE A 152 -11.15 4.89 -10.40
CA ILE A 152 -10.76 3.81 -11.31
C ILE A 152 -9.66 4.30 -12.26
N TYR A 153 -9.75 5.53 -12.76
CA TYR A 153 -8.69 6.09 -13.60
C TYR A 153 -7.37 6.25 -12.86
N ILE A 154 -7.37 6.70 -11.59
CA ILE A 154 -6.15 6.75 -10.77
C ILE A 154 -5.56 5.35 -10.58
N LEU A 155 -6.38 4.37 -10.21
CA LEU A 155 -5.92 2.98 -10.05
C LEU A 155 -5.38 2.39 -11.35
N SER A 156 -6.02 2.71 -12.48
CA SER A 156 -5.57 2.29 -13.82
C SER A 156 -4.23 2.92 -14.18
N ALA A 157 -4.04 4.22 -13.87
CA ALA A 157 -2.76 4.89 -14.08
C ALA A 157 -1.64 4.24 -13.26
N LEU A 158 -1.90 3.94 -11.98
CA LEU A 158 -0.93 3.26 -11.11
C LEU A 158 -0.62 1.83 -11.59
N LEU A 159 -1.64 1.10 -12.06
CA LEU A 159 -1.46 -0.23 -12.66
C LEU A 159 -0.50 -0.16 -13.85
N LEU A 160 -0.76 0.74 -14.79
CA LEU A 160 0.08 0.93 -15.99
C LEU A 160 1.51 1.35 -15.63
N LEU A 161 1.67 2.29 -14.68
CA LEU A 161 2.98 2.69 -14.18
C LEU A 161 3.76 1.53 -13.58
N SER A 162 3.10 0.64 -12.82
CA SER A 162 3.75 -0.53 -12.23
C SER A 162 4.19 -1.58 -13.25
N GLU A 163 3.55 -1.59 -14.43
CA GLU A 163 3.93 -2.41 -15.58
C GLU A 163 5.04 -1.77 -16.43
N GLY A 164 5.46 -0.54 -16.09
CA GLY A 164 6.49 0.24 -16.78
C GLY A 164 5.97 1.05 -17.97
N ILE A 165 4.65 1.24 -18.07
CA ILE A 165 4.02 2.07 -19.08
C ILE A 165 3.91 3.49 -18.52
N TYR A 166 4.48 4.46 -19.23
CA TYR A 166 4.39 5.86 -18.81
C TYR A 166 2.94 6.37 -18.91
N VAL A 167 2.46 6.96 -17.82
CA VAL A 167 1.17 7.63 -17.73
C VAL A 167 1.37 9.05 -17.20
N PRO A 168 0.87 10.10 -17.87
CA PRO A 168 0.98 11.48 -17.41
C PRO A 168 0.02 11.76 -16.23
N ILE A 169 0.41 11.30 -15.04
CA ILE A 169 -0.25 11.61 -13.77
C ILE A 169 0.68 12.47 -12.93
N ASP A 170 0.15 13.55 -12.37
CA ASP A 170 0.93 14.49 -11.57
C ASP A 170 0.09 15.12 -10.46
N ILE A 171 0.77 15.78 -9.53
CA ILE A 171 0.17 16.60 -8.48
C ILE A 171 0.38 18.06 -8.86
N ASP A 172 -0.71 18.74 -9.22
CA ASP A 172 -0.69 20.18 -9.47
C ASP A 172 -0.98 20.92 -8.16
N LYS A 173 -0.12 21.89 -7.82
CA LYS A 173 -0.26 22.71 -6.63
C LYS A 173 -0.39 24.16 -7.04
N ASN A 174 -1.56 24.72 -6.77
CA ASN A 174 -1.82 26.12 -7.02
C ASN A 174 -1.27 26.96 -5.86
N GLU A 175 -0.11 27.60 -6.07
CA GLU A 175 0.55 28.41 -5.03
C GLU A 175 -0.28 29.60 -4.53
N LEU A 176 -1.23 30.11 -5.33
CA LEU A 176 -2.08 31.25 -4.93
C LEU A 176 -3.23 30.83 -4.00
N THR A 177 -3.82 29.67 -4.25
CA THR A 177 -4.98 29.16 -3.49
C THR A 177 -4.60 28.11 -2.45
N GLY A 178 -3.37 27.58 -2.51
CA GLY A 178 -2.91 26.43 -1.71
C GLY A 178 -3.54 25.10 -2.13
N LYS A 179 -4.48 25.12 -3.09
CA LYS A 179 -5.20 23.93 -3.54
C LYS A 179 -4.25 22.97 -4.24
N THR A 180 -4.33 21.70 -3.85
CA THR A 180 -3.53 20.62 -4.43
C THR A 180 -4.46 19.62 -5.11
N THR A 181 -4.21 19.34 -6.38
CA THR A 181 -5.06 18.46 -7.20
C THR A 181 -4.26 17.36 -7.88
N VAL A 182 -4.83 16.14 -7.91
CA VAL A 182 -4.32 15.06 -8.76
C VAL A 182 -4.84 15.27 -10.18
N VAL A 183 -3.92 15.35 -11.13
CA VAL A 183 -4.24 15.56 -12.54
C VAL A 183 -3.77 14.35 -13.34
N LEU A 184 -4.67 13.80 -14.14
CA LEU A 184 -4.35 12.81 -15.18
C LEU A 184 -4.64 13.46 -16.52
N SER A 185 -3.65 13.51 -17.40
CA SER A 185 -3.76 14.12 -18.74
C SER A 185 -3.42 13.13 -19.85
N ASN A 186 -3.80 13.50 -21.07
CA ASN A 186 -3.25 12.84 -22.25
C ASN A 186 -1.76 13.16 -22.41
N THR A 187 -1.06 12.39 -23.24
CA THR A 187 0.39 12.52 -23.46
C THR A 187 0.83 13.88 -23.99
N LYS A 188 -0.09 14.68 -24.55
CA LYS A 188 0.16 16.03 -25.05
C LYS A 188 -0.20 17.14 -24.04
N ASN A 189 -0.69 16.78 -22.85
CA ASN A 189 -1.20 17.70 -21.82
C ASN A 189 -2.29 18.66 -22.33
N THR A 190 -3.06 18.27 -23.35
CA THR A 190 -4.15 19.08 -23.94
C THR A 190 -5.52 18.75 -23.35
N LEU A 191 -5.68 17.54 -22.82
CA LEU A 191 -6.93 17.05 -22.24
C LEU A 191 -6.65 16.46 -20.86
N SER A 192 -7.41 16.89 -19.87
CA SER A 192 -7.41 16.31 -18.53
C SER A 192 -8.54 15.28 -18.42
N TYR A 193 -8.19 14.05 -18.08
CA TYR A 193 -9.12 12.96 -17.75
C TYR A 193 -9.56 13.02 -16.29
N ILE A 194 -8.68 13.51 -15.42
CA ILE A 194 -8.93 13.69 -13.98
C ILE A 194 -8.36 15.03 -13.55
N ASN A 195 -9.12 15.75 -12.74
CA ASN A 195 -8.67 16.88 -11.93
C ASN A 195 -9.40 16.82 -10.58
N LEU A 196 -8.77 16.20 -9.58
CA LEU A 196 -9.38 15.95 -8.28
C LEU A 196 -8.68 16.69 -7.17
N ASP A 197 -9.45 17.38 -6.33
CA ASP A 197 -8.95 17.99 -5.10
C ASP A 197 -8.51 16.93 -4.10
N MET A 198 -7.29 17.09 -3.58
CA MET A 198 -6.73 16.20 -2.55
C MET A 198 -7.26 16.51 -1.15
N HIS A 199 -7.90 17.67 -0.93
CA HIS A 199 -8.58 17.95 0.32
C HIS A 199 -9.90 17.18 0.41
N LEU A 200 -10.01 16.38 1.48
CA LEU A 200 -11.17 15.57 1.85
C LEU A 200 -12.15 16.33 2.74
#